data_AF-A0A7Y7H7J7-F1
#
_entry.id   AF-A0A7Y7H7J7-F1
#
_cell.length_a   1.000
_cell.length_b   1.000
_cell.length_c   1.000
_cell.angle_alpha   90.00
_cell.angle_beta   90.00
_cell.angle_gamma   90.00
#
_symmetry.space_group_name_H-M   'P 1'
#
loop_
_entity.id
_entity.type
_entity.pdbx_description
1 polymer ?
#
loop_
_entity_poly.entity_id
_entity_poly.type
_entity_poly.pdbx_seq_one_letter_code
_entity_poly.pdbx_strand_id
1 'polypeptide(L)'
;MNPATSINPSSVHMYEAHFFGFKMFEFALGSFVAFVIFKALYWCSWLVIAGVLIFMRRRLTNAGLVATQTFEGDLLPLILLLAIAVTGLGLSYGYEYMKGIAYDYMAVTHAITVIMFLIWIPFGKFFHIIQRPAQIGAHIYKKEGIKRGMAICPHTHKEFATQLHINDLKIVTKELGFDFTLEDGTSHLDLSPEGKRSRLAMAHLKARQQNGGNLFG
;
A
#
# COMPACT_ATOMS: atom_id res chain seq x y z
N MET A 1 -2.29 35.48 11.89
CA MET A 1 -2.82 36.54 11.00
C MET A 1 -1.89 37.75 11.11
N ASN A 2 -1.21 38.15 10.03
CA ASN A 2 -0.51 39.44 10.01
C ASN A 2 -1.55 40.52 9.67
N PRO A 3 -1.97 41.37 10.63
CA PRO A 3 -3.07 42.31 10.42
C PRO A 3 -2.74 43.40 9.41
N ALA A 4 -1.47 43.57 9.01
CA ALA A 4 -1.05 44.59 8.06
C ALA A 4 -1.39 44.28 6.60
N THR A 5 -1.59 43.01 6.22
CA THR A 5 -1.83 42.60 4.82
C THR A 5 -3.24 42.08 4.56
N SER A 6 -4.00 41.74 5.60
CA SER A 6 -5.34 41.15 5.46
C SER A 6 -6.46 42.14 5.12
N ILE A 7 -6.21 43.45 5.11
CA ILE A 7 -7.21 44.52 4.84
C ILE A 7 -6.71 45.53 3.78
N ASN A 8 -5.86 45.11 2.84
CA ASN A 8 -5.52 45.97 1.71
C ASN A 8 -6.27 45.48 0.45
N PRO A 9 -7.17 46.25 -0.17
CA PRO A 9 -7.86 45.83 -1.39
C PRO A 9 -6.94 45.66 -2.61
N SER A 10 -5.65 45.96 -2.51
CA SER A 10 -4.62 45.59 -3.50
C SER A 10 -3.88 44.26 -3.16
N SER A 11 -4.19 43.63 -2.03
CA SER A 11 -3.71 42.28 -1.66
C SER A 11 -4.48 41.14 -2.33
N VAL A 12 -5.53 41.44 -3.12
CA VAL A 12 -6.22 40.45 -3.99
C VAL A 12 -5.28 39.75 -4.97
N HIS A 13 -4.07 40.28 -5.16
CA HIS A 13 -3.04 39.66 -5.98
C HIS A 13 -2.07 38.76 -5.21
N MET A 14 -2.23 38.52 -3.91
CA MET A 14 -1.32 37.68 -3.12
C MET A 14 -2.05 36.46 -2.55
N TYR A 15 -1.53 35.26 -2.82
CA TYR A 15 -2.01 34.00 -2.24
C TYR A 15 -1.06 33.51 -1.16
N GLU A 16 -1.62 32.97 -0.08
CA GLU A 16 -0.86 32.33 1.01
C GLU A 16 -1.07 30.82 1.00
N ALA A 17 0.03 30.06 0.99
CA ALA A 17 0.00 28.62 1.14
C ALA A 17 0.09 28.25 2.63
N HIS A 18 -0.90 27.52 3.13
CA HIS A 18 -0.96 27.04 4.51
C HIS A 18 -0.83 25.52 4.57
N PHE A 19 -0.06 25.01 5.52
CA PHE A 19 0.07 23.58 5.79
C PHE A 19 -0.17 23.34 7.28
N PHE A 20 -1.17 22.51 7.59
CA PHE A 20 -1.65 22.28 8.97
C PHE A 20 -1.89 23.58 9.77
N GLY A 21 -2.42 24.62 9.11
CA GLY A 21 -2.73 25.91 9.73
C GLY A 21 -1.54 26.88 9.90
N PHE A 22 -0.33 26.48 9.50
CA PHE A 22 0.85 27.35 9.49
C PHE A 22 1.09 27.92 8.08
N LYS A 23 1.34 29.23 8.00
CA LYS A 23 1.73 29.91 6.76
C LYS A 23 3.12 29.42 6.36
N MET A 24 3.20 28.80 5.18
CA MET A 24 4.46 28.28 4.63
C MET A 24 5.16 29.33 3.76
N PHE A 25 4.42 29.95 2.83
CA PHE A 25 4.92 31.00 1.94
C PHE A 25 3.76 31.77 1.30
N GLU A 26 4.06 32.92 0.70
CA GLU A 26 3.11 33.72 -0.09
C GLU A 26 3.66 33.98 -1.49
N PHE A 27 2.77 34.12 -2.47
CA PHE A 27 3.15 34.35 -3.86
C PHE A 27 2.12 35.23 -4.59
N ALA A 28 2.59 36.02 -5.55
CA ALA A 28 1.74 36.88 -6.34
C ALA A 28 0.98 36.09 -7.43
N LEU A 29 -0.29 36.45 -7.66
CA LEU A 29 -1.08 36.04 -8.81
C LEU A 29 -0.41 36.49 -10.10
N GLY A 30 -0.42 35.62 -11.11
CA GLY A 30 0.29 35.86 -12.38
C GLY A 30 1.80 35.60 -12.33
N SER A 31 2.38 35.29 -11.16
CA SER A 31 3.77 34.84 -11.08
C SER A 31 3.94 33.43 -11.68
N PHE A 32 5.17 33.09 -12.08
CA PHE A 32 5.49 31.74 -12.53
C PHE A 32 5.18 30.68 -11.46
N VAL A 33 5.42 31.00 -10.18
CA VAL A 33 5.10 30.11 -9.05
C VAL A 33 3.60 29.82 -8.99
N ALA A 34 2.76 30.86 -9.11
CA ALA A 34 1.30 30.70 -9.18
C ALA A 34 0.88 29.82 -10.35
N PHE A 35 1.47 30.03 -11.54
CA PHE A 35 1.18 29.22 -12.73
C PHE A 35 1.47 27.74 -12.50
N VAL A 36 2.63 27.40 -11.93
CA VAL A 36 3.01 26.01 -11.66
C VAL A 36 2.11 25.39 -10.59
N ILE A 37 1.85 26.09 -9.48
CA ILE A 37 1.05 25.53 -8.37
C ILE A 37 -0.41 25.34 -8.77
N PHE A 38 -1.05 26.34 -9.39
CA PHE A 38 -2.46 26.23 -9.79
C PHE A 38 -2.68 25.23 -10.93
N LYS A 39 -1.68 24.99 -11.78
CA LYS A 39 -1.73 23.96 -12.84
C LYS A 39 -0.99 22.68 -12.47
N ALA A 40 -0.59 22.47 -11.21
CA ALA A 40 0.21 21.31 -10.81
C ALA A 40 -0.49 19.99 -11.18
N LEU A 41 -1.78 19.86 -10.86
CA LEU A 41 -2.57 18.67 -11.20
C LEU A 41 -2.74 18.48 -12.72
N TYR A 42 -2.85 19.57 -13.48
CA TYR A 42 -2.92 19.53 -14.94
C TYR A 42 -1.65 18.89 -15.53
N TRP A 43 -0.47 19.32 -15.06
CA TRP A 43 0.81 18.74 -15.49
C TRP A 43 0.94 17.28 -15.08
N CYS A 44 0.58 16.97 -13.83
CA CYS A 44 0.58 15.59 -13.34
C CYS A 44 -0.32 14.67 -14.18
N SER A 45 -1.52 15.13 -14.58
CA SER A 45 -2.41 14.33 -15.41
C SER A 45 -1.81 14.01 -16.77
N TRP A 46 -1.14 14.95 -17.43
CA TRP A 46 -0.42 14.68 -18.68
C TRP A 46 0.69 13.63 -18.52
N LEU A 47 1.49 13.75 -17.46
CA LEU A 47 2.56 12.79 -17.16
C LEU A 47 1.99 11.39 -16.85
N VAL A 48 0.88 11.34 -16.11
CA VAL A 48 0.18 10.09 -15.78
C VAL A 48 -0.36 9.44 -17.04
N ILE A 49 -1.03 10.20 -17.93
CA ILE A 49 -1.54 9.68 -19.21
C ILE A 49 -0.39 9.10 -20.04
N ALA A 50 0.70 9.85 -20.20
CA ALA A 50 1.87 9.37 -20.94
C ALA A 50 2.43 8.07 -20.33
N GLY A 51 2.61 8.04 -19.01
CA GLY A 51 3.07 6.86 -18.28
C GLY A 51 2.16 5.65 -18.48
N VAL A 52 0.85 5.83 -18.33
CA VAL A 52 -0.12 4.74 -18.51
C VAL A 52 -0.11 4.22 -19.94
N LEU A 53 -0.09 5.09 -20.95
CA LEU A 53 -0.05 4.67 -22.35
C LEU A 53 1.22 3.87 -22.66
N ILE A 54 2.37 4.29 -22.15
CA ILE A 54 3.64 3.54 -22.29
C ILE A 54 3.54 2.17 -21.61
N PHE A 55 3.05 2.12 -20.36
CA PHE A 55 2.89 0.87 -19.62
C PHE A 55 1.88 -0.07 -20.27
N MET A 56 0.76 0.46 -20.75
CA MET A 56 -0.28 -0.28 -21.45
C MET A 56 0.24 -0.85 -22.76
N ARG A 57 0.94 -0.05 -23.57
CA ARG A 57 1.62 -0.53 -24.77
C ARG A 57 2.58 -1.67 -24.43
N ARG A 58 3.46 -1.48 -23.44
CA ARG A 58 4.42 -2.51 -23.00
C ARG A 58 3.71 -3.80 -22.59
N ARG A 59 2.58 -3.71 -21.92
CA ARG A 59 1.84 -4.87 -21.43
C ARG A 59 1.11 -5.63 -22.55
N LEU A 60 0.64 -4.93 -23.58
CA LEU A 60 -0.02 -5.52 -24.74
C LEU A 60 0.96 -6.09 -25.78
N THR A 61 2.20 -5.58 -25.85
CA THR A 61 3.18 -6.02 -26.86
C THR A 61 4.16 -7.08 -26.39
N ASN A 62 4.44 -7.20 -25.09
CA ASN A 62 5.42 -8.16 -24.59
C ASN A 62 4.78 -9.53 -24.31
N ALA A 63 5.17 -10.55 -25.07
CA ALA A 63 4.60 -11.90 -25.00
C ALA A 63 4.59 -12.50 -23.58
N GLY A 64 5.68 -12.32 -22.82
CA GLY A 64 5.74 -12.82 -21.44
C GLY A 64 4.74 -12.16 -20.49
N LEU A 65 4.47 -10.86 -20.66
CA LEU A 65 3.45 -10.16 -19.86
C LEU A 65 2.04 -10.55 -20.29
N VAL A 66 1.83 -10.73 -21.60
CA VAL A 66 0.53 -11.14 -22.15
C VAL A 66 0.13 -12.53 -21.63
N ALA A 67 1.09 -13.44 -21.47
CA ALA A 67 0.82 -14.79 -20.98
C ALA A 67 0.41 -14.86 -19.50
N THR A 68 0.93 -13.95 -18.66
CA THR A 68 0.72 -13.99 -17.19
C THR A 68 -0.27 -12.94 -16.69
N GLN A 69 -0.70 -12.01 -17.53
CA GLN A 69 -1.53 -10.89 -17.08
C GLN A 69 -2.95 -11.31 -16.72
N THR A 70 -3.51 -10.65 -15.72
CA THR A 70 -4.93 -10.76 -15.38
C THR A 70 -5.63 -9.42 -15.59
N PHE A 71 -6.87 -9.43 -16.09
CA PHE A 71 -7.61 -8.19 -16.34
C PHE A 71 -7.74 -7.34 -15.07
N GLU A 72 -8.21 -7.95 -13.99
CA GLU A 72 -8.45 -7.26 -12.70
C GLU A 72 -7.16 -6.77 -12.04
N GLY A 73 -6.13 -7.61 -11.98
CA GLY A 73 -4.90 -7.29 -11.26
C GLY A 73 -3.99 -6.31 -11.99
N ASP A 74 -4.11 -6.23 -13.32
CA ASP A 74 -3.12 -5.56 -14.16
C ASP A 74 -3.64 -4.50 -15.11
N LEU A 75 -4.78 -4.73 -15.77
CA LEU A 75 -5.27 -3.82 -16.80
C LEU A 75 -6.28 -2.83 -16.24
N LEU A 76 -7.24 -3.31 -15.46
CA LEU A 76 -8.24 -2.51 -14.73
C LEU A 76 -7.59 -1.30 -14.01
N PRO A 77 -6.48 -1.44 -13.28
CA PRO A 77 -5.92 -0.32 -12.51
C PRO A 77 -5.31 0.75 -13.41
N LEU A 78 -4.70 0.33 -14.53
CA LEU A 78 -4.17 1.25 -15.53
C LEU A 78 -5.31 2.00 -16.24
N ILE A 79 -6.40 1.31 -16.57
CA ILE A 79 -7.59 1.93 -17.17
C ILE A 79 -8.21 2.95 -16.21
N LEU A 80 -8.38 2.61 -14.93
CA LEU A 80 -8.88 3.55 -13.92
C LEU A 80 -7.96 4.76 -13.76
N LEU A 81 -6.63 4.56 -13.72
CA LEU A 81 -5.68 5.66 -13.64
C LEU A 81 -5.77 6.59 -14.85
N LEU A 82 -5.93 6.01 -16.05
CA LEU A 82 -6.15 6.78 -17.27
C LEU A 82 -7.46 7.57 -17.21
N ALA A 83 -8.56 6.92 -16.79
CA ALA A 83 -9.86 7.56 -16.66
C ALA A 83 -9.84 8.74 -15.67
N ILE A 84 -9.20 8.58 -14.52
CA ILE A 84 -9.04 9.65 -13.51
C ILE A 84 -8.23 10.80 -14.09
N ALA A 85 -7.12 10.53 -14.76
CA ALA A 85 -6.27 11.57 -15.33
C ALA A 85 -6.97 12.33 -16.47
N VAL A 86 -7.68 11.63 -17.36
CA VAL A 86 -8.43 12.22 -18.47
C VAL A 86 -9.61 13.06 -17.97
N THR A 87 -10.40 12.52 -17.03
CA THR A 87 -11.52 13.27 -16.44
C THR A 87 -11.03 14.47 -15.63
N GLY A 88 -9.89 14.36 -14.94
CA GLY A 88 -9.23 15.46 -14.25
C GLY A 88 -8.78 16.57 -15.20
N LEU A 89 -8.19 16.22 -16.36
CA LEU A 89 -7.92 17.20 -17.42
C LEU A 89 -9.22 17.82 -17.96
N GLY A 90 -10.28 17.02 -18.07
CA GLY A 90 -11.61 17.48 -18.46
C GLY A 90 -12.14 18.60 -17.57
N LEU A 91 -11.87 18.55 -16.26
CA LEU A 91 -12.24 19.62 -15.33
C LEU A 91 -11.48 20.92 -15.61
N SER A 92 -10.16 20.83 -15.77
CA SER A 92 -9.34 22.00 -16.12
C SER A 92 -9.76 22.59 -17.46
N TYR A 93 -10.03 21.75 -18.45
CA TYR A 93 -10.49 22.18 -19.78
C TYR A 93 -11.89 22.82 -19.72
N GLY A 94 -12.81 22.22 -18.97
CA GLY A 94 -14.16 22.73 -18.79
C GLY A 94 -14.18 24.12 -18.16
N TYR A 95 -13.30 24.35 -17.19
CA TYR A 95 -13.15 25.66 -16.55
C TYR A 95 -12.49 26.70 -17.47
N GLU A 96 -11.39 26.36 -18.12
CA GLU A 96 -10.60 27.31 -18.94
C GLU A 96 -11.24 27.64 -20.29
N TYR A 97 -11.86 26.66 -20.97
CA TYR A 97 -12.30 26.80 -22.36
C TYR A 97 -13.82 26.76 -22.55
N MET A 98 -14.55 26.02 -21.71
CA MET A 98 -16.00 25.84 -21.87
C MET A 98 -16.84 26.72 -20.94
N LYS A 99 -16.21 27.67 -20.24
CA LYS A 99 -16.87 28.57 -19.27
C LYS A 99 -17.73 27.81 -18.24
N GLY A 100 -17.37 26.55 -17.93
CA GLY A 100 -18.03 25.74 -16.91
C GLY A 100 -19.27 24.93 -17.35
N ILE A 101 -19.74 25.00 -18.61
CA ILE A 101 -21.02 24.39 -19.02
C ILE A 101 -21.11 22.89 -18.75
N ALA A 102 -20.01 22.15 -18.96
CA ALA A 102 -19.93 20.70 -18.72
C ALA A 102 -19.23 20.33 -17.41
N TYR A 103 -18.92 21.32 -16.56
CA TYR A 103 -18.07 21.12 -15.39
C TYR A 103 -18.70 20.17 -14.38
N ASP A 104 -19.98 20.36 -14.05
CA ASP A 104 -20.66 19.56 -13.03
C ASP A 104 -20.74 18.09 -13.43
N TYR A 105 -21.09 17.80 -14.68
CA TYR A 105 -21.11 16.43 -15.22
C TYR A 105 -19.71 15.78 -15.20
N MET A 106 -18.68 16.54 -15.59
CA MET A 106 -17.31 16.06 -15.54
C MET A 106 -16.82 15.85 -14.11
N ALA A 107 -17.23 16.68 -13.16
CA ALA A 107 -16.86 16.59 -11.74
C ALA A 107 -17.44 15.33 -11.11
N VAL A 108 -18.72 15.05 -11.39
CA VAL A 108 -19.36 13.80 -10.95
C VAL A 108 -18.67 12.59 -11.56
N THR A 109 -18.36 12.65 -12.86
CA THR A 109 -17.67 11.54 -13.56
C THR A 109 -16.29 11.29 -12.96
N HIS A 110 -15.50 12.36 -12.75
CA HIS A 110 -14.19 12.27 -12.12
C HIS A 110 -14.30 11.68 -10.71
N ALA A 111 -15.19 12.21 -9.87
CA ALA A 111 -15.40 11.73 -8.51
C ALA A 111 -15.76 10.24 -8.46
N ILE A 112 -16.66 9.78 -9.32
CA ILE A 112 -17.02 8.35 -9.42
C ILE A 112 -15.81 7.50 -9.79
N THR A 113 -15.01 7.90 -10.78
CA THR A 113 -13.79 7.16 -11.16
C THR A 113 -12.76 7.11 -10.04
N VAL A 114 -12.59 8.19 -9.29
CA VAL A 114 -11.70 8.25 -8.12
C VAL A 114 -12.21 7.34 -7.00
N ILE A 115 -13.50 7.39 -6.68
CA ILE A 115 -14.08 6.55 -5.62
C ILE A 115 -13.92 5.06 -5.96
N MET A 116 -14.23 4.66 -7.19
CA MET A 116 -14.02 3.28 -7.64
C MET A 116 -12.55 2.86 -7.50
N PHE A 117 -11.62 3.74 -7.85
CA PHE A 117 -10.19 3.47 -7.68
C PHE A 117 -9.78 3.32 -6.22
N LEU A 118 -10.24 4.22 -5.35
CA LEU A 118 -9.94 4.17 -3.91
C LEU A 118 -10.46 2.90 -3.25
N ILE A 119 -11.68 2.45 -3.59
CA ILE A 119 -12.24 1.17 -3.12
C ILE A 119 -11.39 -0.01 -3.59
N TRP A 120 -10.84 0.07 -4.80
CA TRP A 120 -10.04 -1.01 -5.39
C TRP A 120 -8.59 -1.08 -4.87
N ILE A 121 -7.97 0.04 -4.47
CA ILE A 121 -6.58 0.11 -3.97
C ILE A 121 -6.19 -1.02 -3.00
N PRO A 122 -6.94 -1.31 -1.91
CA PRO A 122 -6.53 -2.32 -0.91
C PRO A 122 -6.49 -3.74 -1.46
N PHE A 123 -7.27 -4.05 -2.48
CA PHE A 123 -7.34 -5.38 -3.11
C PHE A 123 -6.43 -5.50 -4.33
N GLY A 124 -5.79 -4.38 -4.70
CA GLY A 124 -5.05 -4.25 -5.93
C GLY A 124 -3.55 -4.31 -5.78
N LYS A 125 -2.85 -4.31 -6.92
CA LYS A 125 -1.39 -4.13 -6.94
C LYS A 125 -0.96 -2.84 -6.26
N PHE A 126 -1.76 -1.76 -6.33
CA PHE A 126 -1.45 -0.47 -5.70
C PHE A 126 -1.40 -0.50 -4.16
N PHE A 127 -1.84 -1.58 -3.50
CA PHE A 127 -1.67 -1.71 -2.04
C PHE A 127 -0.19 -1.64 -1.61
N HIS A 128 0.77 -1.93 -2.51
CA HIS A 128 2.20 -1.76 -2.23
C HIS A 128 2.59 -0.33 -1.83
N ILE A 129 1.83 0.68 -2.27
CA ILE A 129 2.04 2.08 -1.89
C ILE A 129 1.87 2.26 -0.38
N ILE A 130 0.92 1.54 0.22
CA ILE A 130 0.65 1.55 1.66
C ILE A 130 1.59 0.58 2.40
N GLN A 131 1.87 -0.58 1.81
CA GLN A 131 2.74 -1.59 2.44
C GLN A 131 4.19 -1.11 2.62
N ARG A 132 4.77 -0.39 1.64
CA ARG A 132 6.18 0.04 1.70
C ARG A 132 6.48 0.92 2.92
N PRO A 133 5.71 1.97 3.24
CA PRO A 133 5.84 2.69 4.50
C PRO A 133 5.69 1.78 5.72
N ALA A 134 4.73 0.84 5.70
CA ALA A 134 4.52 -0.09 6.80
C ALA A 134 5.74 -1.02 7.06
N GLN A 135 6.55 -1.30 6.04
CA GLN A 135 7.81 -2.07 6.21
C GLN A 135 8.80 -1.38 7.15
N ILE A 136 8.78 -0.05 7.23
CA ILE A 136 9.62 0.69 8.19
C ILE A 136 9.26 0.28 9.62
N GLY A 137 7.96 0.19 9.91
CA GLY A 137 7.45 -0.28 11.21
C GLY A 137 7.92 -1.71 11.52
N ALA A 138 7.82 -2.63 10.55
CA ALA A 138 8.28 -4.00 10.71
C ALA A 138 9.80 -4.10 10.99
N HIS A 139 10.60 -3.24 10.35
CA HIS A 139 12.04 -3.17 10.62
C HIS A 139 12.36 -2.64 12.02
N ILE A 140 11.67 -1.59 12.47
CA ILE A 140 11.81 -1.05 13.81
C ILE A 140 11.44 -2.11 14.85
N TYR A 141 10.29 -2.76 14.65
CA TYR A 141 9.80 -3.86 15.48
C TYR A 141 10.82 -4.99 15.60
N LYS A 142 11.40 -5.44 14.48
CA LYS A 142 12.43 -6.48 14.48
C LYS A 142 13.70 -6.02 15.21
N LYS A 143 14.14 -4.79 15.00
CA LYS A 143 15.36 -4.25 15.63
C LYS A 143 15.22 -4.15 17.14
N GLU A 144 14.07 -3.67 17.63
CA GLU A 144 13.77 -3.63 19.06
C GLU A 144 13.57 -5.03 19.64
N GLY A 145 12.95 -5.94 18.89
CA GLY A 145 12.82 -7.33 19.30
C GLY A 145 14.17 -8.03 19.51
N ILE A 146 15.16 -7.81 18.64
CA ILE A 146 16.51 -8.38 18.79
C ILE A 146 17.17 -7.87 20.08
N LYS A 147 17.05 -6.57 20.40
CA LYS A 147 17.60 -6.01 21.65
C LYS A 147 16.98 -6.63 22.91
N ARG A 148 15.71 -7.03 22.83
CA ARG A 148 14.97 -7.65 23.95
C ARG A 148 15.21 -9.15 24.09
N GLY A 149 15.83 -9.78 23.10
CA GLY A 149 16.20 -11.19 23.12
C GLY A 149 15.54 -12.03 22.02
N MET A 150 16.25 -13.10 21.66
CA MET A 150 15.82 -14.06 20.65
C MET A 150 15.14 -15.28 21.30
N ALA A 151 14.12 -15.80 20.65
CA ALA A 151 13.52 -17.09 20.98
C ALA A 151 14.47 -18.21 20.57
N ILE A 152 14.71 -19.15 21.49
CA ILE A 152 15.55 -20.34 21.29
C ILE A 152 14.63 -21.53 21.06
N CYS A 153 14.86 -22.27 19.98
CA CYS A 153 14.05 -23.45 19.70
C CYS A 153 14.36 -24.60 20.68
N PRO A 154 13.35 -25.21 21.35
CA PRO A 154 13.57 -26.35 22.25
C PRO A 154 14.14 -27.61 21.57
N HIS A 155 13.96 -27.76 20.26
CA HIS A 155 14.46 -28.91 19.51
C HIS A 155 15.88 -28.69 18.97
N THR A 156 16.10 -27.58 18.27
CA THR A 156 17.39 -27.31 17.61
C THR A 156 18.38 -26.54 18.49
N HIS A 157 17.93 -25.99 19.62
CA HIS A 157 18.72 -25.16 20.54
C HIS A 157 19.37 -23.92 19.87
N LYS A 158 18.77 -23.46 18.75
CA LYS A 158 19.24 -22.30 17.98
C LYS A 158 18.26 -21.15 18.08
N GLU A 159 18.77 -19.93 18.09
CA GLU A 159 17.99 -18.71 17.94
C GLU A 159 17.37 -18.65 16.54
N PHE A 160 16.10 -18.23 16.44
CA PHE A 160 15.41 -18.23 15.14
C PHE A 160 14.52 -17.00 14.87
N ALA A 161 13.89 -16.43 15.90
CA ALA A 161 13.04 -15.24 15.80
C ALA A 161 13.15 -14.42 17.09
N THR A 162 12.67 -13.18 17.11
CA THR A 162 12.63 -12.39 18.34
C THR A 162 11.60 -12.97 19.29
N GLN A 163 11.87 -12.96 20.60
CA GLN A 163 10.91 -13.47 21.59
C GLN A 163 9.59 -12.69 21.53
N LEU A 164 9.69 -11.39 21.28
CA LEU A 164 8.55 -10.49 21.10
C LEU A 164 7.63 -10.97 19.96
N HIS A 165 8.19 -11.36 18.81
CA HIS A 165 7.41 -11.88 17.69
C HIS A 165 6.72 -13.21 18.03
N ILE A 166 7.40 -14.12 18.71
CA ILE A 166 6.79 -15.40 19.11
C ILE A 166 5.64 -15.20 20.09
N ASN A 167 5.78 -14.28 21.04
CA ASN A 167 4.72 -13.97 21.99
C ASN A 167 3.51 -13.35 21.31
N ASP A 168 3.72 -12.37 20.41
CA ASP A 168 2.64 -11.75 19.65
C ASP A 168 1.94 -12.79 18.76
N LEU A 169 2.70 -13.70 18.15
CA LEU A 169 2.14 -14.77 17.34
C LEU A 169 1.22 -15.69 18.16
N LYS A 170 1.61 -16.05 19.40
CA LYS A 170 0.76 -16.86 20.29
C LYS A 170 -0.55 -16.16 20.65
N ILE A 171 -0.51 -14.85 20.86
CA ILE A 171 -1.71 -14.04 21.15
C ILE A 171 -2.62 -14.04 19.92
N VAL A 172 -2.10 -13.65 18.76
CA VAL A 172 -2.88 -13.53 17.52
C VAL A 172 -3.47 -14.86 17.08
N THR A 173 -2.71 -15.97 17.15
CA THR A 173 -3.26 -17.28 16.77
C THR A 173 -4.43 -17.68 17.67
N LYS A 174 -4.34 -17.38 18.97
CA LYS A 174 -5.42 -17.65 19.92
C LYS A 174 -6.65 -16.80 19.64
N GLU A 175 -6.48 -15.51 19.32
CA GLU A 175 -7.58 -14.61 18.93
C GLU A 175 -8.27 -15.05 17.64
N LEU A 176 -7.50 -15.60 16.69
CA LEU A 176 -8.03 -16.15 15.44
C LEU A 176 -8.66 -17.55 15.60
N GLY A 177 -8.67 -18.11 16.82
CA GLY A 177 -9.26 -19.43 17.11
C GLY A 177 -8.35 -20.63 16.82
N PHE A 178 -7.05 -20.41 16.58
CA PHE A 178 -6.04 -21.46 16.43
C PHE A 178 -5.28 -21.66 17.74
N ASP A 179 -5.57 -22.75 18.44
CA ASP A 179 -4.83 -23.14 19.64
C ASP A 179 -3.64 -24.06 19.29
N PHE A 180 -2.43 -23.54 19.49
CA PHE A 180 -1.17 -24.28 19.30
C PHE A 180 -0.50 -24.64 20.63
N THR A 181 -1.23 -24.57 21.75
CA THR A 181 -0.73 -25.02 23.05
C THR A 181 -0.77 -26.55 23.12
N LEU A 182 0.30 -27.10 23.68
CA LEU A 182 0.47 -28.52 23.94
C LEU A 182 -0.02 -28.82 25.37
N GLU A 183 -0.26 -30.10 25.66
CA GLU A 183 -0.69 -30.57 27.00
C GLU A 183 0.31 -30.22 28.11
N ASP A 184 1.59 -30.07 27.76
CA ASP A 184 2.67 -29.69 28.67
C ASP A 184 2.77 -28.17 28.91
N GLY A 185 1.87 -27.38 28.33
CA GLY A 185 1.85 -25.91 28.42
C GLY A 185 2.83 -25.21 27.48
N THR A 186 3.64 -25.94 26.71
CA THR A 186 4.47 -25.37 25.65
C THR A 186 3.65 -25.11 24.39
N SER A 187 4.20 -24.40 23.41
CA SER A 187 3.51 -24.17 22.14
C SER A 187 4.30 -24.69 20.95
N HIS A 188 3.60 -25.19 19.94
CA HIS A 188 4.21 -25.45 18.63
C HIS A 188 4.87 -24.20 18.03
N LEU A 189 4.48 -23.00 18.46
CA LEU A 189 5.06 -21.73 18.03
C LEU A 189 6.47 -21.48 18.60
N ASP A 190 6.88 -22.22 19.64
CA ASP A 190 8.24 -22.16 20.20
C ASP A 190 9.28 -22.91 19.34
N LEU A 191 8.81 -23.71 18.39
CA LEU A 191 9.67 -24.43 17.46
C LEU A 191 10.09 -23.55 16.28
N SER A 192 11.39 -23.58 15.95
CA SER A 192 11.89 -23.01 14.70
C SER A 192 11.27 -23.73 13.49
N PRO A 193 11.27 -23.13 12.28
CA PRO A 193 10.77 -23.80 11.08
C PRO A 193 11.42 -25.17 10.83
N GLU A 194 12.71 -25.30 11.13
CA GLU A 194 13.43 -26.57 11.07
C GLU A 194 12.97 -27.54 12.17
N GLY A 195 12.78 -27.05 13.40
CA GLY A 195 12.24 -27.83 14.51
C GLY A 195 10.83 -28.36 14.23
N LYS A 196 9.95 -27.56 13.62
CA LYS A 196 8.60 -27.99 13.21
C LYS A 196 8.66 -29.12 12.20
N ARG A 197 9.48 -28.98 11.14
CA ARG A 197 9.66 -30.03 10.12
C ARG A 197 10.23 -31.32 10.72
N SER A 198 11.19 -31.21 11.62
CA SER A 198 11.82 -32.37 12.27
C SER A 198 10.82 -33.12 13.16
N ARG A 199 10.01 -32.39 13.95
CA ARG A 199 8.97 -33.00 14.78
C ARG A 199 7.88 -33.68 13.96
N LEU A 200 7.48 -33.08 12.82
CA LEU A 200 6.56 -33.72 11.87
C LEU A 200 7.14 -35.03 11.34
N ALA A 201 8.41 -35.03 10.91
CA ALA A 201 9.10 -36.22 10.43
C ALA A 201 9.19 -37.32 11.50
N MET A 202 9.47 -36.95 12.76
CA MET A 202 9.48 -37.90 13.89
C MET A 202 8.10 -38.50 14.14
N ALA A 203 7.03 -37.70 14.05
CA ALA A 203 5.66 -38.19 14.19
C ALA A 203 5.30 -39.18 13.07
N HIS A 204 5.67 -38.88 11.82
CA HIS A 204 5.49 -39.79 10.68
C HIS A 204 6.28 -41.09 10.86
N LEU A 205 7.53 -41.00 11.31
CA LEU A 205 8.35 -42.17 11.60
C LEU A 205 7.74 -43.04 12.71
N LYS A 206 7.26 -42.42 13.80
CA LYS A 206 6.61 -43.12 14.90
C LYS A 206 5.34 -43.84 14.44
N ALA A 207 4.47 -43.16 13.68
CA ALA A 207 3.27 -43.77 13.11
C ALA A 207 3.62 -44.94 12.19
N ARG A 208 4.67 -44.81 11.38
CA ARG A 208 5.15 -45.90 10.52
C ARG A 208 5.68 -47.10 11.31
N GLN A 209 6.43 -46.87 12.39
CA GLN A 209 6.90 -47.94 13.26
C GLN A 209 5.75 -48.66 13.96
N GLN A 210 4.70 -47.93 14.35
CA GLN A 210 3.49 -48.50 14.94
C GLN A 210 2.68 -49.35 13.95
N ASN A 211 2.69 -49.00 12.67
CA ASN A 211 2.06 -49.75 11.57
C ASN A 211 2.98 -50.82 10.94
N GLY A 212 4.05 -51.25 11.62
CA GLY A 212 4.91 -52.33 11.14
C GLY A 212 5.79 -52.02 9.93
N GLY A 213 6.01 -50.73 9.61
CA GLY A 213 6.94 -50.30 8.55
C GLY A 213 6.34 -50.10 7.16
N ASN A 214 5.06 -50.40 6.97
CA ASN A 214 4.36 -50.24 5.70
C ASN A 214 4.05 -48.77 5.37
N LEU A 215 4.20 -48.41 4.09
CA LEU A 215 4.00 -47.05 3.57
C LEU A 215 2.53 -46.70 3.31
N PHE A 216 1.71 -47.74 3.15
CA PHE A 216 0.26 -47.74 3.05
C PHE A 216 -0.18 -48.99 3.82
N GLY A 217 -1.26 -48.90 4.61
CA GLY A 217 -1.75 -50.02 5.42
C GLY A 217 -1.78 -51.35 4.66
#